data_AF-A0A8T2VU64-F1
#
_entry.id   AF-A0A8T2VU64-F1
#
_cell.length_a   1.000
_cell.length_b   1.000
_cell.length_c   1.000
_cell.angle_alpha   90.00
_cell.angle_beta   90.00
_cell.angle_gamma   90.00
#
_symmetry.space_group_name_H-M   'P 1'
#
loop_
_entity.id
_entity.type
_entity.pdbx_description
1 polymer ?
#
loop_
_entity_poly.entity_id
_entity_poly.type
_entity_poly.pdbx_seq_one_letter_code
_entity_poly.pdbx_strand_id
1 'polypeptide(L)'
;MVADGPTSPRARGKQLDPAVKVKLDQFLAERSCSRKESEEIHHQLTTLAPSDALDALDKLESALRTSNVRNMAAYLSGVVRRITQLSPSGHDGAAALPPLFPEAQSVLDYLYHAGTVRRGDIDSKQLMTLSKKSPEYQVLVMDTFRDRNLRGIRNMAAFFSSHQSQVEKDLRDNKLRLPRLGGPPPPARHPLRYPPPQDVRDDRAPYDSQYHPEPHPHHHQHGPPPPHLQGAGGPPPYGAPPAQYHPQPASPGQHRGGGGGGPPLYGGPPPSSLSMGMGAMPPPTHPLPPKHYAIEQGQWGIRIDEFQNLSPFAKYVHPATALRLQQLWDVEQNKLVSLLNEASWESLAGLDAVNGVAAVNECAEAMKTAGDDLITINGIFLRIALKFPKRVDAPTLATIALAAADAAAVANIALPSLLPLIGGAGGMPPPQQQQEQYVPGSVAPGEGRGPYGALLPQQGYQPSGGPPSPYGSGAPPSYGGPPPSAAPQPPVQLPGQLGALPPVVQGEIDSILRRWGGLLKLEHFEGRPCDIMHAIGENASVRALEDFGRNDPKSMRSPTAYLIGCLKKFGGDREDGGGRSRGGRGGGRGDRDGGGRGRGRGGGGRGRGGRSPPRNYAPY
;
A
#
# COMPACT_ATOMS: atom_id res chain seq x y z
N MET A 1 -68.26 41.04 -19.10
CA MET A 1 -67.19 41.38 -18.14
C MET A 1 -66.71 40.09 -17.51
N VAL A 2 -65.69 39.47 -18.10
CA VAL A 2 -65.05 38.25 -17.59
C VAL A 2 -63.74 38.71 -16.96
N ALA A 3 -63.56 38.41 -15.68
CA ALA A 3 -62.41 38.81 -14.91
C ALA A 3 -61.18 37.97 -15.32
N ASP A 4 -60.10 38.65 -15.70
CA ASP A 4 -58.77 38.07 -15.84
C ASP A 4 -58.29 37.58 -14.47
N GLY A 5 -58.09 36.27 -14.35
CA GLY A 5 -57.52 35.64 -13.16
C GLY A 5 -56.01 35.88 -13.05
N PRO A 6 -55.45 35.91 -11.83
CA PRO A 6 -54.04 36.16 -11.59
C PRO A 6 -53.19 35.05 -12.23
N THR A 7 -52.37 35.43 -13.20
CA THR A 7 -51.40 34.55 -13.83
C THR A 7 -50.35 34.11 -12.81
N SER A 8 -50.22 32.80 -12.65
CA SER A 8 -49.24 32.15 -11.78
C SER A 8 -47.82 32.67 -12.08
N PRO A 9 -47.02 33.04 -11.07
CA PRO A 9 -45.68 33.56 -11.28
C PRO A 9 -44.83 32.47 -11.93
N ARG A 10 -44.55 32.61 -13.23
CA ARG A 10 -43.57 31.80 -13.95
C ARG A 10 -42.31 31.69 -13.09
N ALA A 11 -41.91 30.46 -12.80
CA ALA A 11 -40.70 30.10 -12.05
C ALA A 11 -39.51 30.89 -12.61
N ARG A 12 -39.16 32.00 -11.96
CA ARG A 12 -37.90 32.70 -12.23
C ARG A 12 -36.82 31.70 -11.87
N GLY A 13 -36.11 31.19 -12.88
CA GLY A 13 -35.02 30.24 -12.69
C GLY A 13 -34.09 30.78 -11.60
N LYS A 14 -33.81 29.96 -10.59
CA LYS A 14 -32.88 30.33 -9.52
C LYS A 14 -31.56 30.70 -10.19
N GLN A 15 -31.15 31.96 -10.04
CA GLN A 15 -29.83 32.39 -10.50
C GLN A 15 -28.77 31.68 -9.67
N LEU A 16 -27.67 31.29 -10.33
CA LEU A 16 -26.50 30.77 -9.63
C LEU A 16 -25.90 31.85 -8.73
N ASP A 17 -25.36 31.42 -7.60
CA ASP A 17 -24.56 32.27 -6.74
C ASP A 17 -23.40 32.90 -7.54
N PRO A 18 -23.09 34.21 -7.36
CA PRO A 18 -22.08 34.90 -8.15
C PRO A 18 -20.70 34.22 -8.12
N ALA A 19 -20.28 33.66 -6.98
CA ALA A 19 -18.99 33.00 -6.86
C ALA A 19 -18.95 31.69 -7.66
N VAL A 20 -20.04 30.91 -7.61
CA VAL A 20 -20.18 29.68 -8.39
C VAL A 20 -20.22 30.01 -9.89
N LYS A 21 -20.93 31.08 -10.26
CA LYS A 21 -21.03 31.52 -11.65
C LYS A 21 -19.66 31.92 -12.22
N VAL A 22 -18.88 32.74 -11.50
CA VAL A 22 -17.53 33.13 -11.92
C VAL A 22 -16.64 31.91 -12.15
N LYS A 23 -16.68 30.94 -11.22
CA LYS A 23 -15.90 29.70 -11.34
C LYS A 23 -16.37 28.82 -12.50
N LEU A 24 -17.67 28.71 -12.71
CA LEU A 24 -18.24 27.98 -13.84
C LEU A 24 -17.86 28.63 -15.17
N ASP A 25 -17.95 29.96 -15.27
CA ASP A 25 -17.59 30.71 -16.48
C ASP A 25 -16.09 30.56 -16.79
N GLN A 26 -15.22 30.65 -15.78
CA GLN A 26 -13.79 30.37 -15.94
C GLN A 26 -13.55 28.94 -16.44
N PHE A 27 -14.19 27.96 -15.81
CA PHE A 27 -14.07 26.56 -16.19
C PHE A 27 -14.54 26.29 -17.62
N LEU A 28 -15.63 26.91 -18.06
CA LEU A 28 -16.15 26.81 -19.43
C LEU A 28 -15.30 27.58 -20.45
N ALA A 29 -14.60 28.64 -20.05
CA ALA A 29 -13.67 29.35 -20.93
C ALA A 29 -12.39 28.53 -21.21
N GLU A 30 -11.89 27.83 -20.19
CA GLU A 30 -10.68 26.99 -20.31
C GLU A 30 -10.93 25.69 -21.08
N ARG A 31 -12.19 25.27 -21.26
CA ARG A 31 -12.55 23.95 -21.79
C ARG A 31 -13.59 24.06 -22.89
N SER A 32 -13.35 23.36 -24.00
CA SER A 32 -14.33 23.20 -25.09
C SER A 32 -15.49 22.31 -24.64
N CYS A 33 -16.43 22.87 -23.87
CA CYS A 33 -17.66 22.20 -23.46
C CYS A 33 -18.76 22.42 -24.50
N SER A 34 -19.55 21.40 -24.81
CA SER A 34 -20.69 21.59 -25.71
C SER A 34 -21.75 22.46 -25.02
N ARG A 35 -22.46 23.30 -25.78
CA ARG A 35 -23.53 24.15 -25.24
C ARG A 35 -24.54 23.36 -24.41
N LYS A 36 -24.93 22.18 -24.89
CA LYS A 36 -25.85 21.27 -24.19
C LYS A 36 -25.31 20.82 -22.83
N GLU A 37 -24.02 20.49 -22.74
CA GLU A 37 -23.40 20.12 -21.47
C GLU A 37 -23.29 21.32 -20.51
N SER A 38 -23.00 22.52 -21.03
CA SER A 38 -22.93 23.73 -20.20
C SER A 38 -24.27 24.08 -19.54
N GLU A 39 -25.38 23.93 -20.28
CA GLU A 39 -26.74 24.16 -19.79
C GLU A 39 -27.12 23.12 -18.71
N GLU A 40 -26.74 21.86 -18.90
CA GLU A 40 -26.97 20.76 -17.95
C GLU A 40 -26.14 20.94 -16.66
N ILE A 41 -24.87 21.33 -16.79
CA ILE A 41 -24.00 21.65 -15.65
C ILE A 41 -24.58 22.82 -14.85
N HIS A 42 -24.97 23.90 -15.54
CA HIS A 42 -25.60 25.06 -14.90
C HIS A 42 -26.87 24.65 -14.15
N HIS A 43 -27.74 23.84 -14.76
CA HIS A 43 -28.94 23.33 -14.11
C HIS A 43 -28.61 22.55 -12.82
N GLN A 44 -27.66 21.62 -12.88
CA GLN A 44 -27.27 20.81 -11.72
C GLN A 44 -26.72 21.68 -10.57
N LEU A 45 -25.88 22.68 -10.88
CA LEU A 45 -25.30 23.55 -9.86
C LEU A 45 -26.35 24.48 -9.23
N THR A 46 -27.41 24.89 -9.94
CA THR A 46 -28.52 25.68 -9.34
C THR A 46 -29.33 24.90 -8.31
N THR A 47 -29.21 23.57 -8.26
CA THR A 47 -29.88 22.72 -7.26
C THR A 47 -29.10 22.59 -5.95
N LEU A 48 -27.84 23.00 -5.94
CA LEU A 48 -26.93 22.87 -4.80
C LEU A 48 -26.83 24.16 -3.99
N ALA A 49 -26.46 24.02 -2.71
CA ALA A 49 -25.99 25.15 -1.92
C ALA A 49 -24.68 25.71 -2.53
N PRO A 50 -24.38 27.01 -2.40
CA PRO A 50 -23.20 27.61 -3.04
C PRO A 50 -21.88 26.92 -2.68
N SER A 51 -21.69 26.53 -1.42
CA SER A 51 -20.51 25.77 -0.97
C SER A 51 -20.37 24.43 -1.65
N ASP A 52 -21.49 23.71 -1.79
CA ASP A 52 -21.56 22.37 -2.34
C ASP A 52 -21.35 22.40 -3.86
N ALA A 53 -21.85 23.46 -4.52
CA ALA A 53 -21.63 23.71 -5.93
C ALA A 53 -20.15 24.02 -6.23
N LEU A 54 -19.47 24.80 -5.38
CA LEU A 54 -18.03 25.07 -5.51
C LEU A 54 -17.21 23.78 -5.35
N ASP A 55 -17.50 22.97 -4.33
CA ASP A 55 -16.83 21.67 -4.11
C ASP A 55 -17.10 20.68 -5.27
N ALA A 56 -18.30 20.72 -5.85
CA ALA A 56 -18.62 19.93 -7.04
C ALA A 56 -17.75 20.33 -8.25
N LEU A 57 -17.55 21.64 -8.45
CA LEU A 57 -16.69 22.17 -9.50
C LEU A 57 -15.21 21.82 -9.25
N ASP A 58 -14.71 21.93 -8.01
CA ASP A 58 -13.33 21.54 -7.65
C ASP A 58 -13.03 20.05 -7.92
N LYS A 59 -14.01 19.19 -7.61
CA LYS A 59 -13.92 17.75 -7.88
C LYS A 59 -13.93 17.45 -9.38
N LEU A 60 -14.76 18.14 -10.15
CA LEU A 60 -14.79 18.01 -11.60
C LEU A 60 -13.45 18.47 -12.22
N GLU A 61 -12.91 19.61 -11.77
CA GLU A 61 -11.63 20.14 -12.25
C GLU A 61 -10.46 19.19 -11.94
N SER A 62 -10.40 18.68 -10.70
CA SER A 62 -9.38 17.70 -10.29
C SER A 62 -9.45 16.41 -11.10
N ALA A 63 -10.66 15.93 -11.41
CA ALA A 63 -10.88 14.75 -12.22
C ALA A 63 -10.41 14.96 -13.67
N LEU A 64 -10.61 16.15 -14.23
CA LEU A 64 -10.15 16.50 -15.59
C LEU A 64 -8.63 16.65 -15.69
N ARG A 65 -7.94 17.06 -14.62
CA ARG A 65 -6.48 17.10 -14.59
C ARG A 65 -5.86 15.70 -14.58
N THR A 66 -6.55 14.74 -13.98
CA THR A 66 -6.03 13.37 -13.76
C THR A 66 -6.57 12.34 -14.74
N SER A 67 -7.71 12.60 -15.39
CA SER A 67 -8.40 11.66 -16.25
C SER A 67 -9.13 12.36 -17.41
N ASN A 68 -9.29 11.65 -18.53
CA ASN A 68 -10.05 12.13 -19.68
C ASN A 68 -11.55 11.85 -19.48
N VAL A 69 -12.29 12.83 -18.93
CA VAL A 69 -13.74 12.72 -18.70
C VAL A 69 -14.49 13.01 -20.00
N ARG A 70 -15.06 11.97 -20.64
CA ARG A 70 -15.77 12.09 -21.92
C ARG A 70 -17.08 12.87 -21.87
N ASN A 71 -17.76 12.88 -20.72
CA ASN A 71 -19.03 13.58 -20.52
C ASN A 71 -19.00 14.28 -19.16
N MET A 72 -18.76 15.58 -19.19
CA MET A 72 -18.55 16.39 -17.99
C MET A 72 -19.83 16.51 -17.15
N ALA A 73 -20.98 16.69 -17.81
CA ALA A 73 -22.27 16.80 -17.14
C ALA A 73 -22.62 15.51 -16.38
N ALA A 74 -22.42 14.34 -16.99
CA ALA A 74 -22.68 13.06 -16.34
C ALA A 74 -21.74 12.79 -15.15
N TYR A 75 -20.46 13.18 -15.28
CA TYR A 75 -19.52 13.08 -14.16
C TYR A 75 -19.95 14.00 -13.01
N LEU A 76 -20.28 15.25 -13.32
CA LEU A 76 -20.75 16.23 -12.35
C LEU A 76 -22.02 15.73 -11.67
N SER A 77 -22.98 15.13 -12.38
CA SER A 77 -24.18 14.52 -11.77
C SER A 77 -23.81 13.47 -10.72
N GLY A 78 -22.80 12.65 -11.01
CA GLY A 78 -22.28 11.67 -10.05
C GLY A 78 -21.64 12.33 -8.82
N VAL A 79 -20.96 13.45 -9.00
CA VAL A 79 -20.39 14.27 -7.91
C VAL A 79 -21.50 14.92 -7.09
N VAL A 80 -22.44 15.63 -7.72
CA VAL A 80 -23.62 16.24 -7.10
C VAL A 80 -24.36 15.21 -6.28
N ARG A 81 -24.65 14.02 -6.83
CA ARG A 81 -25.33 12.94 -6.11
C ARG A 81 -24.57 12.48 -4.85
N ARG A 82 -23.23 12.46 -4.89
CA ARG A 82 -22.41 12.14 -3.70
C ARG A 82 -22.40 13.27 -2.68
N ILE A 83 -22.31 14.51 -3.14
CA ILE A 83 -22.31 15.68 -2.25
C ILE A 83 -23.67 15.80 -1.57
N THR A 84 -24.78 15.68 -2.29
CA THR A 84 -26.12 15.72 -1.71
C THR A 84 -26.40 14.56 -0.77
N GLN A 85 -25.80 13.38 -0.99
CA GLN A 85 -25.85 12.27 -0.03
C GLN A 85 -25.06 12.53 1.26
N LEU A 86 -24.05 13.40 1.21
CA LEU A 86 -23.19 13.72 2.34
C LEU A 86 -23.60 15.01 3.06
N SER A 87 -24.31 15.90 2.36
CA SER A 87 -24.70 17.20 2.88
C SER A 87 -25.88 17.02 3.86
N PRO A 88 -25.71 17.34 5.15
CA PRO A 88 -26.73 17.13 6.18
C PRO A 88 -27.97 18.01 5.99
N SER A 89 -27.88 19.03 5.13
CA SER A 89 -28.88 20.08 4.95
C SER A 89 -29.87 19.82 3.80
N GLY A 90 -29.73 18.71 3.05
CA GLY A 90 -30.41 18.51 1.76
C GLY A 90 -31.64 17.59 1.77
N HIS A 91 -32.83 18.18 1.81
CA HIS A 91 -34.14 17.72 1.32
C HIS A 91 -34.59 16.26 1.58
N ASP A 92 -35.46 16.12 2.58
CA ASP A 92 -36.68 15.28 2.70
C ASP A 92 -36.66 13.77 2.38
N GLY A 93 -35.54 13.14 2.05
CA GLY A 93 -35.56 11.70 1.77
C GLY A 93 -34.24 10.93 1.86
N ALA A 94 -33.10 11.60 1.86
CA ALA A 94 -31.84 10.95 2.24
C ALA A 94 -31.75 10.95 3.76
N ALA A 95 -31.57 9.78 4.37
CA ALA A 95 -31.44 9.65 5.82
C ALA A 95 -30.28 10.54 6.29
N ALA A 96 -30.62 11.74 6.78
CA ALA A 96 -29.68 12.69 7.32
C ALA A 96 -28.81 11.94 8.33
N LEU A 97 -27.49 12.11 8.23
CA LEU A 97 -26.59 11.53 9.21
C LEU A 97 -27.05 12.00 10.60
N PRO A 98 -27.22 11.07 11.57
CA PRO A 98 -27.59 11.47 12.91
C PRO A 98 -26.57 12.50 13.39
N PRO A 99 -27.00 13.67 13.87
CA PRO A 99 -26.09 14.69 14.32
C PRO A 99 -25.20 14.12 15.43
N LEU A 100 -23.90 14.40 15.38
CA LEU A 100 -23.01 14.10 16.50
C LEU A 100 -23.40 14.96 17.70
N PHE A 101 -22.96 14.55 18.90
CA PHE A 101 -23.10 15.37 20.09
C PHE A 101 -22.50 16.77 19.84
N PRO A 102 -23.12 17.88 20.29
CA PRO A 102 -22.76 19.24 19.85
C PRO A 102 -21.27 19.58 20.01
N GLU A 103 -20.64 19.14 21.09
CA GLU A 103 -19.21 19.34 21.31
C GLU A 103 -18.35 18.57 20.29
N ALA A 104 -18.66 17.29 20.04
CA ALA A 104 -17.97 16.49 19.03
C ALA A 104 -18.18 17.05 17.61
N GLN A 105 -19.39 17.54 17.33
CA GLN A 105 -19.73 18.22 16.08
C GLN A 105 -18.91 19.49 15.90
N SER A 106 -18.74 20.30 16.96
CA SER A 106 -17.94 21.53 16.90
C SER A 106 -16.46 21.26 16.58
N VAL A 107 -15.89 20.16 17.07
CA VAL A 107 -14.52 19.73 16.74
C VAL A 107 -14.44 19.30 15.27
N LEU A 108 -15.44 18.56 14.78
CA LEU A 108 -15.50 18.16 13.37
C LEU A 108 -15.61 19.37 12.44
N ASP A 109 -16.47 20.33 12.80
CA ASP A 109 -16.64 21.57 12.05
C ASP A 109 -15.36 22.41 12.08
N TYR A 110 -14.67 22.49 13.21
CA TYR A 110 -13.36 23.14 13.29
C TYR A 110 -12.34 22.48 12.33
N LEU A 111 -12.26 21.14 12.30
CA LEU A 111 -11.36 20.42 11.40
C LEU A 111 -11.67 20.69 9.91
N TYR A 112 -12.95 20.83 9.56
CA TYR A 112 -13.40 21.23 8.22
C TYR A 112 -13.04 22.68 7.90
N HIS A 113 -13.28 23.63 8.81
CA HIS A 113 -12.94 25.03 8.60
C HIS A 113 -11.43 25.28 8.53
N ALA A 114 -10.64 24.55 9.32
CA ALA A 114 -9.18 24.61 9.29
C ALA A 114 -8.58 23.95 8.03
N GLY A 115 -9.39 23.28 7.19
CA GLY A 115 -8.94 22.58 5.99
C GLY A 115 -8.08 21.34 6.28
N THR A 116 -7.96 20.93 7.54
CA THR A 116 -7.22 19.72 7.95
C THR A 116 -7.90 18.43 7.50
N VAL A 117 -9.22 18.46 7.40
CA VAL A 117 -10.06 17.37 6.90
C VAL A 117 -11.03 17.98 5.90
N ARG A 118 -11.33 17.30 4.78
CA ARG A 118 -12.33 17.73 3.80
C ARG A 118 -13.69 17.09 4.07
N ARG A 119 -14.76 17.73 3.63
CA ARG A 119 -16.12 17.15 3.67
C ARG A 119 -16.17 15.93 2.73
N GLY A 120 -16.14 14.74 3.32
CA GLY A 120 -16.07 13.45 2.60
C GLY A 120 -14.77 12.67 2.82
N ASP A 121 -13.77 13.25 3.47
CA ASP A 121 -12.57 12.52 3.89
C ASP A 121 -12.92 11.47 4.96
N ILE A 122 -13.89 11.77 5.81
CA ILE A 122 -14.47 10.83 6.77
C ILE A 122 -15.75 10.24 6.16
N ASP A 123 -15.82 8.91 6.06
CA ASP A 123 -17.00 8.22 5.53
C ASP A 123 -18.22 8.44 6.44
N SER A 124 -19.34 8.78 5.80
CA SER A 124 -20.69 8.79 6.37
C SER A 124 -20.98 7.59 7.29
N LYS A 125 -20.54 6.38 6.93
CA LYS A 125 -20.73 5.17 7.75
C LYS A 125 -19.97 5.23 9.07
N GLN A 126 -18.79 5.84 9.07
CA GLN A 126 -17.96 5.99 10.27
C GLN A 126 -18.54 7.04 11.20
N LEU A 127 -19.01 8.18 10.66
CA LEU A 127 -19.74 9.18 11.44
C LEU A 127 -21.05 8.62 12.00
N MET A 128 -21.78 7.82 11.21
CA MET A 128 -22.98 7.13 11.68
C MET A 128 -22.67 6.11 12.79
N THR A 129 -21.54 5.41 12.69
CA THR A 129 -21.09 4.49 13.76
C THR A 129 -20.75 5.27 15.03
N LEU A 130 -20.06 6.39 14.90
CA LEU A 130 -19.71 7.27 16.01
C LEU A 130 -20.95 7.87 16.67
N SER A 131 -21.93 8.33 15.89
CA SER A 131 -23.18 8.93 16.39
C SER A 131 -24.02 8.00 17.27
N LYS A 132 -23.84 6.67 17.12
CA LYS A 132 -24.53 5.65 17.92
C LYS A 132 -23.84 5.39 19.27
N LYS A 133 -22.65 5.93 19.49
CA LYS A 133 -21.89 5.79 20.74
C LYS A 133 -22.31 6.84 21.74
N SER A 134 -21.90 6.69 23.00
CA SER A 134 -22.23 7.67 24.05
C SER A 134 -21.63 9.05 23.71
N PRO A 135 -22.29 10.16 24.09
CA PRO A 135 -21.78 11.51 23.89
C PRO A 135 -20.32 11.70 24.34
N GLU A 136 -19.96 11.15 25.49
CA GLU A 136 -18.60 11.24 26.06
C GLU A 136 -17.57 10.57 25.15
N TYR A 137 -17.93 9.43 24.57
CA TYR A 137 -17.08 8.71 23.63
C TYR A 137 -16.91 9.49 22.32
N GLN A 138 -17.99 10.11 21.82
CA GLN A 138 -17.94 10.93 20.61
C GLN A 138 -16.97 12.10 20.77
N VAL A 139 -17.07 12.82 21.89
CA VAL A 139 -16.18 13.95 22.22
C VAL A 139 -14.74 13.48 22.35
N LEU A 140 -14.49 12.41 23.11
CA LEU A 140 -13.14 11.86 23.30
C LEU A 140 -12.48 11.45 21.97
N VAL A 141 -13.22 10.75 21.10
CA VAL A 141 -12.71 10.36 19.78
C VAL A 141 -12.34 11.59 18.96
N MET A 142 -13.22 12.59 18.91
CA MET A 142 -12.99 13.79 18.09
C MET A 142 -11.85 14.65 18.63
N ASP A 143 -11.76 14.85 19.94
CA ASP A 143 -10.65 15.59 20.57
C ASP A 143 -9.31 14.90 20.34
N THR A 144 -9.23 13.59 20.63
CA THR A 144 -7.99 12.83 20.41
C THR A 144 -7.63 12.71 18.93
N PHE A 145 -8.62 12.78 18.03
CA PHE A 145 -8.39 12.78 16.59
C PHE A 145 -7.82 14.12 16.11
N ARG A 146 -8.33 15.24 16.65
CA ARG A 146 -7.83 16.60 16.36
C ARG A 146 -6.34 16.73 16.70
N ASP A 147 -5.89 16.08 17.76
CA ASP A 147 -4.51 16.17 18.24
C ASP A 147 -3.54 15.25 17.46
N ARG A 148 -4.04 14.44 16.52
CA ARG A 148 -3.19 13.61 15.65
C ARG A 148 -2.56 14.43 14.53
N ASN A 149 -1.41 13.96 14.05
CA ASN A 149 -0.85 14.47 12.81
C ASN A 149 -1.65 13.95 11.60
N LEU A 150 -2.57 14.78 11.11
CA LEU A 150 -3.42 14.45 9.95
C LEU A 150 -2.73 14.72 8.59
N ARG A 151 -1.52 15.31 8.59
CA ARG A 151 -0.81 15.64 7.35
C ARG A 151 -0.24 14.39 6.68
N GLY A 152 -0.41 14.31 5.37
CA GLY A 152 0.11 13.19 4.56
C GLY A 152 -0.73 11.91 4.62
N ILE A 153 -1.86 11.91 5.34
CA ILE A 153 -2.73 10.73 5.41
C ILE A 153 -3.47 10.57 4.08
N ARG A 154 -3.12 9.51 3.35
CA ARG A 154 -3.70 9.20 2.03
C ARG A 154 -5.17 8.77 2.10
N ASN A 155 -5.58 8.12 3.18
CA ASN A 155 -6.94 7.61 3.36
C ASN A 155 -7.46 7.96 4.76
N MET A 156 -8.07 9.13 4.87
CA MET A 156 -8.55 9.68 6.14
C MET A 156 -9.66 8.82 6.77
N ALA A 157 -10.55 8.24 5.97
CA ALA A 157 -11.62 7.37 6.46
C ALA A 157 -11.08 6.11 7.16
N ALA A 158 -10.08 5.46 6.56
CA ALA A 158 -9.44 4.29 7.15
C ALA A 158 -8.66 4.66 8.43
N PHE A 159 -7.94 5.78 8.39
CA PHE A 159 -7.21 6.28 9.55
C PHE A 159 -8.14 6.63 10.71
N PHE A 160 -9.26 7.31 10.44
CA PHE A 160 -10.28 7.63 11.44
C PHE A 160 -10.92 6.37 12.03
N SER A 161 -11.23 5.37 11.20
CA SER A 161 -11.73 4.07 11.69
C SER A 161 -10.73 3.38 12.61
N SER A 162 -9.43 3.37 12.24
CA SER A 162 -8.37 2.81 13.07
C SER A 162 -8.21 3.57 14.39
N HIS A 163 -8.34 4.90 14.34
CA HIS A 163 -8.29 5.75 15.53
C HIS A 163 -9.46 5.47 16.48
N GLN A 164 -10.68 5.32 15.96
CA GLN A 164 -11.83 4.89 16.78
C GLN A 164 -11.54 3.55 17.48
N SER A 165 -11.09 2.53 16.76
CA SER A 165 -10.75 1.23 17.37
C SER A 165 -9.63 1.32 18.41
N GLN A 166 -8.65 2.21 18.20
CA GLN A 166 -7.60 2.46 19.17
C GLN A 166 -8.14 3.12 20.44
N VAL A 167 -9.03 4.11 20.32
CA VAL A 167 -9.68 4.74 21.48
C VAL A 167 -10.54 3.73 22.25
N GLU A 168 -11.29 2.86 21.57
CA GLU A 168 -12.04 1.78 22.24
C GLU A 168 -11.13 0.81 23.01
N LYS A 169 -9.98 0.45 22.41
CA LYS A 169 -8.98 -0.40 23.06
C LYS A 169 -8.40 0.29 24.29
N ASP A 170 -8.01 1.56 24.18
CA ASP A 170 -7.41 2.30 25.27
C ASP A 170 -8.42 2.57 26.42
N LEU A 171 -9.71 2.68 26.12
CA LEU A 171 -10.77 2.71 27.14
C LEU A 171 -10.91 1.35 27.83
N ARG A 172 -10.88 0.24 27.08
CA ARG A 172 -10.95 -1.12 27.64
C ARG A 172 -9.76 -1.42 28.55
N ASP A 173 -8.58 -0.96 28.16
CA ASP A 173 -7.33 -1.12 28.90
C ASP A 173 -7.20 -0.11 30.06
N ASN A 174 -8.22 0.74 30.30
CA ASN A 174 -8.23 1.83 31.29
C ASN A 174 -7.10 2.87 31.12
N LYS A 175 -6.51 2.98 29.93
CA LYS A 175 -5.50 3.99 29.59
C LYS A 175 -6.12 5.36 29.34
N LEU A 176 -7.34 5.37 28.80
CA LEU A 176 -8.16 6.56 28.65
C LEU A 176 -9.37 6.50 29.57
N ARG A 177 -9.90 7.67 29.93
CA ARG A 177 -11.14 7.82 30.68
C ARG A 177 -12.11 8.68 29.88
N LEU A 178 -13.38 8.29 29.86
CA LEU A 178 -14.43 9.08 29.23
C LEU A 178 -14.56 10.44 29.94
N PRO A 179 -14.64 11.55 29.21
CA PRO A 179 -14.88 12.87 29.79
C PRO A 179 -16.24 12.90 30.49
N ARG A 180 -16.33 13.54 31.65
CA ARG A 180 -17.61 13.74 32.35
C ARG A 180 -18.31 14.97 31.76
N LEU A 181 -19.29 14.75 30.89
CA LEU A 181 -20.11 15.83 30.34
C LEU A 181 -21.02 16.40 31.44
N GLY A 182 -20.99 17.72 31.63
CA GLY A 182 -21.81 18.43 32.63
C GLY A 182 -21.22 18.52 34.05
N GLY A 183 -19.98 18.09 34.26
CA GLY A 183 -19.25 18.40 35.49
C GLY A 183 -18.70 19.83 35.48
N PRO A 184 -18.44 20.46 36.65
CA PRO A 184 -17.67 21.70 36.69
C PRO A 184 -16.35 21.50 35.92
N PRO A 185 -15.94 22.47 35.08
CA PRO A 185 -14.75 22.33 34.25
C PRO A 185 -13.59 21.95 35.17
N PRO A 186 -12.87 20.85 34.87
CA PRO A 186 -11.69 20.52 35.66
C PRO A 186 -10.75 21.73 35.66
N PRO A 187 -10.12 22.08 36.80
CA PRO A 187 -9.21 23.22 36.86
C PRO A 187 -8.21 23.08 35.71
N ALA A 188 -8.13 24.13 34.88
CA ALA A 188 -7.47 24.14 33.57
C ALA A 188 -6.23 23.25 33.56
N ARG A 189 -6.41 22.01 33.08
CA ARG A 189 -5.28 21.13 32.86
C ARG A 189 -4.57 21.68 31.64
N HIS A 190 -3.28 21.98 31.81
CA HIS A 190 -2.38 22.22 30.69
C HIS A 190 -2.67 21.22 29.56
N PRO A 191 -2.61 21.63 28.29
CA PRO A 191 -2.91 20.77 27.15
C PRO A 191 -2.22 19.43 27.38
N LEU A 192 -2.99 18.34 27.33
CA LEU A 192 -2.51 16.99 27.53
C LEU A 192 -1.41 16.71 26.51
N ARG A 193 -0.18 17.08 26.87
CA ARG A 193 1.03 16.49 26.32
C ARG A 193 0.89 15.02 26.69
N TYR A 194 0.54 14.21 25.70
CA TYR A 194 0.87 12.79 25.75
C TYR A 194 2.32 12.70 26.26
N PRO A 195 2.61 11.92 27.31
CA PRO A 195 4.00 11.61 27.59
C PRO A 195 4.59 11.05 26.30
N PRO A 196 5.79 11.50 25.86
CA PRO A 196 6.47 10.86 24.75
C PRO A 196 6.53 9.34 25.04
N PRO A 197 6.51 8.47 24.00
CA PRO A 197 6.61 7.04 24.20
C PRO A 197 7.80 6.78 25.14
N GLN A 198 7.52 6.24 26.33
CA GLN A 198 8.59 5.79 27.20
C GLN A 198 9.23 4.62 26.48
N ASP A 199 10.44 4.84 25.97
CA ASP A 199 11.35 3.76 25.64
C ASP A 199 11.43 2.85 26.85
N VAL A 200 11.12 1.58 26.63
CA VAL A 200 11.42 0.49 27.54
C VAL A 200 12.94 0.43 27.61
N ARG A 201 13.53 1.23 28.51
CA ARG A 201 14.93 1.09 28.91
C ARG A 201 15.01 -0.11 29.84
N ASP A 202 15.67 -1.15 29.33
CA ASP A 202 16.22 -2.24 30.10
C ASP A 202 17.13 -1.70 31.22
N ASP A 203 16.67 -1.82 32.46
CA ASP A 203 17.50 -1.70 33.65
C ASP A 203 18.43 -2.92 33.75
N ARG A 204 19.63 -2.79 33.18
CA ARG A 204 20.74 -3.68 33.54
C ARG A 204 22.09 -2.95 33.44
N ALA A 205 22.45 -2.27 34.53
CA ALA A 205 23.85 -2.05 34.90
C ALA A 205 24.00 -1.97 36.43
N PRO A 206 25.16 -2.38 36.99
CA PRO A 206 25.26 -2.85 38.36
C PRO A 206 25.71 -1.77 39.36
N TYR A 207 25.29 -1.99 40.62
CA TYR A 207 25.86 -1.54 41.91
C TYR A 207 26.98 -0.48 41.88
N ASP A 208 26.74 0.66 42.54
CA ASP A 208 27.52 0.94 43.75
C ASP A 208 26.68 1.68 44.81
N SER A 209 26.89 1.27 46.05
CA SER A 209 26.13 1.66 47.23
C SER A 209 26.77 2.86 47.92
N GLN A 210 25.99 3.88 48.28
CA GLN A 210 26.18 4.56 49.56
C GLN A 210 24.94 5.35 49.99
N TYR A 211 24.50 5.02 51.21
CA TYR A 211 23.40 5.58 51.99
C TYR A 211 23.59 7.08 52.31
N HIS A 212 22.53 7.89 52.21
CA HIS A 212 21.78 8.40 53.37
C HIS A 212 20.64 9.37 52.95
N PRO A 213 19.53 9.47 53.71
CA PRO A 213 18.36 10.28 53.36
C PRO A 213 18.41 11.65 54.03
N GLU A 214 18.00 12.71 53.32
CA GLU A 214 17.63 13.98 53.94
C GLU A 214 16.11 14.24 53.80
N PRO A 215 15.43 14.68 54.87
CA PRO A 215 14.08 15.21 54.82
C PRO A 215 14.07 16.74 54.59
N HIS A 216 12.99 17.19 53.96
CA HIS A 216 12.67 18.58 53.66
C HIS A 216 12.32 19.45 54.92
N PRO A 217 12.28 20.79 54.76
CA PRO A 217 12.79 21.74 55.75
C PRO A 217 11.71 22.45 56.57
N HIS A 218 12.12 23.00 57.72
CA HIS A 218 11.37 24.02 58.46
C HIS A 218 12.19 25.29 58.69
N HIS A 219 11.56 26.40 58.28
CA HIS A 219 11.54 27.77 58.81
C HIS A 219 12.80 28.52 59.32
N HIS A 220 12.90 29.73 58.75
CA HIS A 220 13.54 30.98 59.21
C HIS A 220 13.91 31.11 60.70
N GLN A 221 15.12 31.60 60.98
CA GLN A 221 15.34 32.75 61.89
C GLN A 221 16.77 33.32 61.81
N HIS A 222 16.84 34.60 62.19
CA HIS A 222 17.89 35.61 62.07
C HIS A 222 19.31 35.28 62.59
N GLY A 223 20.33 35.87 61.97
CA GLY A 223 21.69 36.05 62.55
C GLY A 223 22.66 36.83 61.64
N PRO A 224 23.60 37.63 62.18
CA PRO A 224 24.28 38.76 61.53
C PRO A 224 25.53 38.36 60.68
N PRO A 225 26.08 39.27 59.85
CA PRO A 225 27.14 38.92 58.90
C PRO A 225 28.55 39.02 59.51
N PRO A 226 29.46 38.08 59.20
CA PRO A 226 30.91 38.27 59.34
C PRO A 226 31.63 38.43 57.98
N PRO A 227 32.90 38.85 57.97
CA PRO A 227 33.44 39.80 57.01
C PRO A 227 34.24 39.19 55.84
N HIS A 228 34.49 40.06 54.86
CA HIS A 228 35.41 39.90 53.74
C HIS A 228 36.76 39.25 54.10
N LEU A 229 37.16 38.24 53.33
CA LEU A 229 38.54 37.78 53.04
C LEU A 229 38.44 36.91 51.77
N GLN A 230 38.67 37.43 50.56
CA GLN A 230 39.97 37.61 49.89
C GLN A 230 40.69 36.27 49.62
N GLY A 231 40.71 35.86 48.35
CA GLY A 231 41.41 34.67 47.83
C GLY A 231 40.71 34.13 46.57
N ALA A 232 41.01 34.67 45.40
CA ALA A 232 41.97 34.11 44.45
C ALA A 232 41.47 32.80 43.79
N GLY A 233 41.05 32.91 42.52
CA GLY A 233 40.73 31.74 41.69
C GLY A 233 39.71 32.05 40.59
N GLY A 234 40.09 32.88 39.61
CA GLY A 234 39.29 33.07 38.40
C GLY A 234 39.29 31.80 37.52
N PRO A 235 38.18 31.45 36.85
CA PRO A 235 38.15 30.38 35.85
C PRO A 235 38.82 30.82 34.54
N PRO A 236 39.51 29.92 33.81
CA PRO A 236 40.15 30.26 32.55
C PRO A 236 39.12 30.46 31.42
N PRO A 237 39.41 31.35 30.44
CA PRO A 237 38.49 31.67 29.35
C PRO A 237 38.54 30.59 28.26
N TYR A 238 37.38 29.98 27.97
CA TYR A 238 37.18 29.18 26.76
C TYR A 238 36.90 30.11 25.58
N GLY A 239 37.90 30.31 24.74
CA GLY A 239 37.77 31.04 23.47
C GLY A 239 38.89 30.67 22.52
N ALA A 240 38.69 29.60 21.73
CA ALA A 240 39.45 29.36 20.51
C ALA A 240 38.55 28.64 19.48
N PRO A 241 38.37 29.17 18.27
CA PRO A 241 37.60 28.53 17.20
C PRO A 241 38.42 27.39 16.55
N PRO A 242 37.77 26.34 16.02
CA PRO A 242 38.48 25.25 15.35
C PRO A 242 39.08 25.67 14.01
N ALA A 243 40.25 25.11 13.73
CA ALA A 243 41.08 25.38 12.56
C ALA A 243 40.35 25.10 11.24
N GLN A 244 40.44 26.07 10.32
CA GLN A 244 40.03 25.94 8.93
C GLN A 244 41.01 25.03 8.19
N TYR A 245 40.52 23.89 7.70
CA TYR A 245 41.24 23.04 6.76
C TYR A 245 41.21 23.69 5.36
N HIS A 246 42.34 24.21 4.91
CA HIS A 246 42.57 24.54 3.51
C HIS A 246 43.00 23.27 2.74
N PRO A 247 42.32 22.88 1.64
CA PRO A 247 42.85 21.86 0.74
C PRO A 247 44.01 22.41 -0.09
N GLN A 248 45.14 21.71 -0.06
CA GLN A 248 46.31 21.95 -0.90
C GLN A 248 45.98 21.71 -2.39
N PRO A 249 46.42 22.57 -3.32
CA PRO A 249 46.33 22.30 -4.75
C PRO A 249 47.44 21.33 -5.18
N ALA A 250 47.05 20.30 -5.94
CA ALA A 250 47.97 19.37 -6.59
C ALA A 250 48.70 20.06 -7.75
N SER A 251 50.04 20.08 -7.70
CA SER A 251 50.89 20.51 -8.81
C SER A 251 50.99 19.42 -9.90
N PRO A 252 51.09 19.78 -11.19
CA PRO A 252 51.08 18.84 -12.30
C PRO A 252 52.49 18.35 -12.63
N GLY A 253 52.73 17.05 -12.49
CA GLY A 253 53.97 16.38 -12.93
C GLY A 253 53.96 16.11 -14.43
N GLN A 254 54.66 16.95 -15.19
CA GLN A 254 55.09 16.66 -16.56
C GLN A 254 56.23 15.63 -16.55
N HIS A 255 56.12 14.55 -17.30
CA HIS A 255 57.28 13.79 -17.77
C HIS A 255 57.29 13.74 -19.29
N ARG A 256 58.12 14.64 -19.83
CA ARG A 256 58.62 14.67 -21.20
C ARG A 256 59.89 13.80 -21.26
N GLY A 257 60.02 13.02 -22.32
CA GLY A 257 61.13 12.10 -22.52
C GLY A 257 62.48 12.76 -22.80
N GLY A 258 63.52 11.92 -22.81
CA GLY A 258 64.88 12.25 -23.25
C GLY A 258 65.77 11.02 -23.11
N GLY A 259 66.30 10.54 -24.24
CA GLY A 259 67.20 9.40 -24.34
C GLY A 259 68.69 9.77 -24.30
N GLY A 260 69.51 8.75 -24.53
CA GLY A 260 70.98 8.74 -24.54
C GLY A 260 71.48 7.80 -23.43
N GLY A 261 72.35 6.82 -23.62
CA GLY A 261 73.28 6.39 -24.68
C GLY A 261 74.26 5.45 -23.94
N GLY A 262 74.61 4.29 -24.50
CA GLY A 262 75.32 3.15 -23.83
C GLY A 262 76.78 3.40 -23.39
N PRO A 263 77.67 2.38 -23.22
CA PRO A 263 77.58 0.96 -23.66
C PRO A 263 78.17 -0.05 -22.62
N PRO A 264 78.78 -1.23 -22.95
CA PRO A 264 78.22 -2.54 -22.59
C PRO A 264 79.13 -3.41 -21.69
N LEU A 265 78.57 -4.30 -20.87
CA LEU A 265 79.33 -5.45 -20.35
C LEU A 265 78.47 -6.73 -20.30
N TYR A 266 79.00 -7.73 -21.01
CA TYR A 266 78.83 -9.18 -20.92
C TYR A 266 78.04 -9.77 -19.74
N GLY A 267 77.15 -10.72 -20.06
CA GLY A 267 77.03 -11.96 -19.26
C GLY A 267 75.61 -12.47 -18.96
N GLY A 268 75.17 -13.48 -19.71
CA GLY A 268 74.25 -14.51 -19.19
C GLY A 268 72.84 -14.55 -19.80
N PRO A 269 72.44 -15.66 -20.46
CA PRO A 269 71.03 -15.87 -20.81
C PRO A 269 70.23 -16.17 -19.52
N PRO A 270 69.07 -15.52 -19.29
CA PRO A 270 68.19 -15.93 -18.21
C PRO A 270 67.57 -17.30 -18.55
N PRO A 271 67.29 -18.15 -17.56
CA PRO A 271 66.67 -19.44 -17.79
C PRO A 271 65.26 -19.24 -18.34
N SER A 272 64.95 -19.99 -19.40
CA SER A 272 63.59 -20.17 -19.91
C SER A 272 62.69 -20.68 -18.78
N SER A 273 62.05 -19.75 -18.07
CA SER A 273 60.97 -20.09 -17.16
C SER A 273 59.82 -20.64 -18.01
N LEU A 274 59.56 -21.93 -17.82
CA LEU A 274 58.38 -22.64 -18.31
C LEU A 274 57.14 -21.78 -18.08
N SER A 275 56.67 -21.15 -19.16
CA SER A 275 55.34 -20.58 -19.28
C SER A 275 54.35 -21.73 -19.31
N MET A 276 54.05 -22.31 -18.15
CA MET A 276 52.84 -23.08 -17.92
C MET A 276 51.67 -22.15 -18.20
N GLY A 277 51.01 -22.35 -19.35
CA GLY A 277 49.79 -21.65 -19.71
C GLY A 277 48.70 -21.94 -18.68
N MET A 278 48.63 -21.14 -17.64
CA MET A 278 47.45 -21.00 -16.79
C MET A 278 46.36 -20.44 -17.69
N GLY A 279 45.52 -21.33 -18.21
CA GLY A 279 44.34 -20.96 -18.98
C GLY A 279 43.57 -19.91 -18.21
N ALA A 280 43.26 -18.80 -18.88
CA ALA A 280 42.44 -17.74 -18.33
C ALA A 280 41.17 -18.37 -17.75
N MET A 281 41.05 -18.38 -16.41
CA MET A 281 39.79 -18.77 -15.79
C MET A 281 38.71 -17.83 -16.35
N PRO A 282 37.59 -18.37 -16.83
CA PRO A 282 36.49 -17.54 -17.29
C PRO A 282 36.11 -16.60 -16.13
N PRO A 283 35.90 -15.29 -16.40
CA PRO A 283 35.49 -14.36 -15.37
C PRO A 283 34.25 -14.91 -14.66
N PRO A 284 34.19 -14.89 -13.32
CA PRO A 284 33.04 -15.40 -12.58
C PRO A 284 31.78 -14.72 -13.12
N THR A 285 30.88 -15.51 -13.70
CA THR A 285 29.66 -15.05 -14.38
C THR A 285 28.55 -14.64 -13.41
N HIS A 286 28.83 -14.63 -12.10
CA HIS A 286 27.86 -14.28 -11.08
C HIS A 286 28.04 -12.81 -10.67
N PRO A 287 26.95 -12.00 -10.69
CA PRO A 287 27.00 -10.62 -10.21
C PRO A 287 27.40 -10.62 -8.73
N LEU A 288 28.43 -9.84 -8.40
CA LEU A 288 28.87 -9.70 -7.01
C LEU A 288 27.71 -9.11 -6.17
N PRO A 289 27.51 -9.60 -4.94
CA PRO A 289 26.50 -9.05 -4.05
C PRO A 289 26.79 -7.55 -3.81
N PRO A 290 25.75 -6.69 -3.77
CA PRO A 290 25.95 -5.25 -3.53
C PRO A 290 26.69 -5.01 -2.22
N LYS A 291 27.71 -4.15 -2.23
CA LYS A 291 28.49 -3.84 -1.03
C LYS A 291 27.61 -3.15 0.02
N HIS A 292 27.56 -3.73 1.21
CA HIS A 292 26.83 -3.20 2.36
C HIS A 292 27.72 -2.24 3.17
N TYR A 293 27.32 -0.97 3.28
CA TYR A 293 28.15 0.09 3.87
C TYR A 293 27.83 0.40 5.34
N ALA A 294 26.88 -0.28 5.99
CA ALA A 294 26.48 0.04 7.37
C ALA A 294 27.64 0.12 8.38
N ILE A 295 28.60 -0.83 8.33
CA ILE A 295 29.73 -0.84 9.25
C ILE A 295 30.62 0.40 9.02
N GLU A 296 30.92 0.70 7.76
CA GLU A 296 31.70 1.88 7.39
C GLU A 296 30.94 3.18 7.75
N GLN A 297 29.61 3.21 7.61
CA GLN A 297 28.79 4.34 8.02
C GLN A 297 28.92 4.60 9.53
N GLY A 298 28.88 3.56 10.36
CA GLY A 298 29.09 3.68 11.81
C GLY A 298 30.47 4.19 12.19
N GLN A 299 31.50 3.73 11.48
CA GLN A 299 32.87 4.22 11.68
C GLN A 299 33.01 5.72 11.37
N TRP A 300 32.14 6.26 10.51
CA TRP A 300 32.09 7.69 10.17
C TRP A 300 31.19 8.50 11.11
N GLY A 301 30.65 7.88 12.17
CA GLY A 301 29.78 8.54 13.16
C GLY A 301 28.36 8.78 12.65
N ILE A 302 27.92 8.05 11.62
CA ILE A 302 26.55 8.17 11.11
C ILE A 302 25.58 7.45 12.07
N ARG A 303 24.43 8.06 12.37
CA ARG A 303 23.35 7.47 13.19
C ARG A 303 22.62 6.38 12.39
N ILE A 304 23.25 5.19 12.32
CA ILE A 304 22.82 4.08 11.46
C ILE A 304 21.37 3.67 11.72
N ASP A 305 20.97 3.59 12.98
CA ASP A 305 19.64 3.19 13.43
C ASP A 305 18.56 4.13 12.90
N GLU A 306 18.75 5.44 13.01
CA GLU A 306 17.82 6.42 12.44
C GLU A 306 17.82 6.34 10.91
N PHE A 307 18.99 6.22 10.29
CA PHE A 307 19.15 6.31 8.84
C PHE A 307 18.61 5.06 8.11
N GLN A 308 18.84 3.87 8.66
CA GLN A 308 18.41 2.60 8.07
C GLN A 308 16.90 2.36 8.22
N ASN A 309 16.27 2.97 9.21
CA ASN A 309 14.82 2.92 9.37
C ASN A 309 14.06 3.74 8.31
N LEU A 310 14.75 4.61 7.57
CA LEU A 310 14.14 5.43 6.51
C LEU A 310 13.94 4.66 5.21
N SER A 311 14.84 3.73 4.87
CA SER A 311 14.75 2.89 3.68
C SER A 311 15.67 1.67 3.78
N PRO A 312 15.26 0.50 3.25
CA PRO A 312 16.15 -0.67 3.12
C PRO A 312 17.38 -0.42 2.26
N PHE A 313 17.38 0.62 1.41
CA PHE A 313 18.51 1.02 0.58
C PHE A 313 19.56 1.85 1.33
N ALA A 314 19.21 2.46 2.46
CA ALA A 314 20.08 3.39 3.19
C ALA A 314 21.41 2.74 3.62
N LYS A 315 21.38 1.45 3.96
CA LYS A 315 22.58 0.66 4.33
C LYS A 315 23.55 0.40 3.18
N TYR A 316 23.16 0.67 1.94
CA TYR A 316 24.01 0.58 0.74
C TYR A 316 24.48 1.95 0.24
N VAL A 317 24.00 3.05 0.82
CA VAL A 317 24.47 4.40 0.47
C VAL A 317 25.92 4.56 0.92
N HIS A 318 26.76 5.14 0.06
CA HIS A 318 28.17 5.36 0.39
C HIS A 318 28.32 6.21 1.69
N PRO A 319 29.28 5.90 2.60
CA PRO A 319 29.44 6.60 3.87
C PRO A 319 29.56 8.13 3.74
N ALA A 320 30.36 8.63 2.78
CA ALA A 320 30.47 10.06 2.52
C ALA A 320 29.11 10.73 2.19
N THR A 321 28.27 10.06 1.40
CA THR A 321 26.94 10.54 1.01
C THR A 321 25.98 10.52 2.17
N ALA A 322 26.00 9.45 2.98
CA ALA A 322 25.18 9.32 4.18
C ALA A 322 25.57 10.36 5.24
N LEU A 323 26.87 10.62 5.45
CA LEU A 323 27.35 11.67 6.34
C LEU A 323 26.86 13.04 5.89
N ARG A 324 26.87 13.33 4.59
CA ARG A 324 26.36 14.61 4.07
C ARG A 324 24.85 14.76 4.30
N LEU A 325 24.07 13.70 4.09
CA LEU A 325 22.65 13.71 4.39
C LEU A 325 22.38 13.94 5.88
N GLN A 326 23.16 13.33 6.78
CA GLN A 326 23.05 13.58 8.21
C GLN A 326 23.42 15.02 8.58
N GLN A 327 24.48 15.60 7.99
CA GLN A 327 24.84 17.01 8.21
C GLN A 327 23.71 17.96 7.78
N LEU A 328 23.10 17.71 6.62
CA LEU A 328 21.94 18.47 6.14
C LEU A 328 20.76 18.37 7.10
N TRP A 329 20.54 17.19 7.67
CA TRP A 329 19.46 16.95 8.62
C TRP A 329 19.72 17.66 9.97
N ASP A 330 20.92 17.52 10.52
CA ASP A 330 21.29 18.03 11.84
C ASP A 330 21.50 19.55 11.86
N VAL A 331 22.25 20.08 10.89
CA VAL A 331 22.73 21.47 10.92
C VAL A 331 21.77 22.40 10.19
N GLU A 332 21.32 22.00 9.00
CA GLU A 332 20.53 22.87 8.14
C GLU A 332 19.02 22.72 8.36
N GLN A 333 18.60 21.81 9.27
CA GLN A 333 17.20 21.39 9.44
C GLN A 333 16.54 21.03 8.10
N ASN A 334 17.33 20.52 7.15
CA ASN A 334 16.87 20.24 5.81
C ASN A 334 16.02 18.97 5.84
N LYS A 335 14.79 19.07 5.33
CA LYS A 335 13.82 17.97 5.30
C LYS A 335 14.11 16.94 4.21
N LEU A 336 15.15 17.12 3.39
CA LEU A 336 15.48 16.25 2.27
C LEU A 336 15.41 14.76 2.65
N VAL A 337 16.09 14.39 3.74
CA VAL A 337 16.16 13.00 4.24
C VAL A 337 14.78 12.39 4.49
N SER A 338 13.86 13.16 5.09
CA SER A 338 12.49 12.72 5.39
C SER A 338 11.56 12.72 4.17
N LEU A 339 11.95 13.39 3.09
CA LEU A 339 11.14 13.54 1.88
C LEU A 339 11.53 12.56 0.78
N LEU A 340 12.70 11.92 0.85
CA LEU A 340 13.12 10.90 -0.11
C LEU A 340 12.25 9.65 -0.03
N ASN A 341 11.71 9.22 -1.17
CA ASN A 341 11.01 7.95 -1.34
C ASN A 341 11.99 6.82 -1.70
N GLU A 342 11.48 5.59 -1.76
CA GLU A 342 12.30 4.39 -2.06
C GLU A 342 13.07 4.46 -3.38
N ALA A 343 12.47 5.04 -4.43
CA ALA A 343 13.15 5.17 -5.72
C ALA A 343 14.34 6.14 -5.65
N SER A 344 14.21 7.22 -4.88
CA SER A 344 15.29 8.16 -4.62
C SER A 344 16.41 7.50 -3.80
N TRP A 345 16.06 6.73 -2.78
CA TRP A 345 17.04 5.97 -1.98
C TRP A 345 17.76 4.90 -2.81
N GLU A 346 17.05 4.15 -3.66
CA GLU A 346 17.64 3.19 -4.60
C GLU A 346 18.60 3.87 -5.58
N SER A 347 18.19 5.01 -6.15
CA SER A 347 19.04 5.77 -7.05
C SER A 347 20.29 6.27 -6.34
N LEU A 348 20.18 6.73 -5.10
CA LEU A 348 21.31 7.21 -4.29
C LEU A 348 22.25 6.08 -3.89
N ALA A 349 21.71 4.92 -3.54
CA ALA A 349 22.50 3.71 -3.29
C ALA A 349 23.24 3.25 -4.56
N GLY A 350 22.79 3.65 -5.75
CA GLY A 350 23.50 3.43 -7.00
C GLY A 350 24.66 4.37 -7.30
N LEU A 351 24.89 5.43 -6.51
CA LEU A 351 25.96 6.43 -6.77
C LEU A 351 27.20 6.19 -5.91
N ASP A 352 28.38 6.45 -6.48
CA ASP A 352 29.63 6.45 -5.71
C ASP A 352 29.73 7.62 -4.70
N ALA A 353 30.84 7.70 -3.97
CA ALA A 353 31.08 8.72 -2.95
C ALA A 353 30.93 10.16 -3.48
N VAL A 354 31.60 10.46 -4.59
CA VAL A 354 31.72 11.83 -5.13
C VAL A 354 30.39 12.23 -5.76
N ASN A 355 29.82 11.34 -6.55
CA ASN A 355 28.57 11.54 -7.26
C ASN A 355 27.37 11.60 -6.30
N GLY A 356 27.35 10.78 -5.25
CA GLY A 356 26.30 10.82 -4.23
C GLY A 356 26.30 12.12 -3.44
N VAL A 357 27.46 12.61 -3.00
CA VAL A 357 27.57 13.90 -2.30
C VAL A 357 27.17 15.06 -3.21
N ALA A 358 27.58 15.04 -4.48
CA ALA A 358 27.20 16.06 -5.46
C ALA A 358 25.69 16.10 -5.69
N ALA A 359 25.05 14.94 -5.89
CA ALA A 359 23.61 14.84 -6.08
C ALA A 359 22.81 15.34 -4.88
N VAL A 360 23.25 15.01 -3.66
CA VAL A 360 22.63 15.48 -2.41
C VAL A 360 22.73 17.00 -2.26
N ASN A 361 23.90 17.59 -2.54
CA ASN A 361 24.09 19.04 -2.49
C ASN A 361 23.25 19.78 -3.53
N GLU A 362 23.24 19.31 -4.78
CA GLU A 362 22.45 19.94 -5.84
C GLU A 362 20.95 19.87 -5.53
N CYS A 363 20.47 18.75 -4.95
CA CYS A 363 19.08 18.63 -4.54
C CYS A 363 18.74 19.54 -3.35
N ALA A 364 19.63 19.63 -2.36
CA ALA A 364 19.46 20.53 -1.21
C ALA A 364 19.37 22.00 -1.65
N GLU A 365 20.18 22.43 -2.61
CA GLU A 365 20.08 23.79 -3.19
C GLU A 365 18.78 23.97 -3.99
N ALA A 366 18.40 22.99 -4.80
CA ALA A 366 17.14 23.06 -5.56
C ALA A 366 15.91 23.15 -4.62
N MET A 367 15.93 22.45 -3.48
CA MET A 367 14.86 22.51 -2.48
C MET A 367 14.62 23.91 -1.91
N LYS A 368 15.66 24.74 -1.79
CA LYS A 368 15.52 26.14 -1.34
C LYS A 368 14.61 26.97 -2.24
N THR A 369 14.49 26.59 -3.52
CA THR A 369 13.65 27.29 -4.51
C THR A 369 12.31 26.60 -4.77
N ALA A 370 12.25 25.27 -4.64
CA ALA A 370 11.07 24.48 -5.00
C ALA A 370 9.98 24.41 -3.91
N GLY A 371 10.31 24.74 -2.65
CA GLY A 371 9.42 24.58 -1.51
C GLY A 371 9.29 23.12 -1.03
N ASP A 372 8.48 22.88 0.00
CA ASP A 372 8.40 21.61 0.75
C ASP A 372 7.50 20.52 0.09
N ASP A 373 7.23 20.57 -1.22
CA ASP A 373 6.37 19.58 -1.88
C ASP A 373 7.10 18.26 -2.17
N LEU A 374 6.67 17.17 -1.52
CA LEU A 374 7.29 15.84 -1.57
C LEU A 374 7.33 15.26 -3.00
N ILE A 375 6.28 15.46 -3.80
CA ILE A 375 6.23 14.94 -5.18
C ILE A 375 7.29 15.65 -6.03
N THR A 376 7.34 16.98 -5.90
CA THR A 376 8.30 17.81 -6.60
C THR A 376 9.74 17.47 -6.22
N ILE A 377 10.03 17.29 -4.93
CA ILE A 377 11.39 17.03 -4.43
C ILE A 377 11.93 15.68 -4.93
N ASN A 378 11.16 14.60 -4.86
CA ASN A 378 11.60 13.31 -5.40
C ASN A 378 11.80 13.36 -6.93
N GLY A 379 10.94 14.09 -7.63
CA GLY A 379 11.09 14.29 -9.08
C GLY A 379 12.32 15.12 -9.45
N ILE A 380 12.74 16.06 -8.58
CA ILE A 380 13.99 16.83 -8.73
C ILE A 380 15.19 15.93 -8.43
N PHE A 381 15.17 15.22 -7.30
CA PHE A 381 16.26 14.36 -6.88
C PHE A 381 16.58 13.29 -7.92
N LEU A 382 15.56 12.57 -8.43
CA LEU A 382 15.76 11.55 -9.46
C LEU A 382 16.35 12.13 -10.75
N ARG A 383 15.92 13.34 -11.16
CA ARG A 383 16.51 14.04 -12.33
C ARG A 383 17.97 14.42 -12.12
N ILE A 384 18.34 14.81 -10.90
CA ILE A 384 19.74 15.12 -10.54
C ILE A 384 20.56 13.83 -10.52
N ALA A 385 20.08 12.79 -9.84
CA ALA A 385 20.78 11.51 -9.71
C ALA A 385 21.05 10.84 -11.09
N LEU A 386 20.14 11.01 -12.06
CA LEU A 386 20.32 10.52 -13.43
C LEU A 386 21.48 11.19 -14.20
N LYS A 387 22.00 12.34 -13.74
CA LYS A 387 23.17 12.99 -14.33
C LYS A 387 24.47 12.26 -14.02
N PHE A 388 24.47 11.44 -12.97
CA PHE A 388 25.67 10.79 -12.46
C PHE A 388 25.71 9.31 -12.84
N PRO A 389 26.88 8.77 -13.22
CA PRO A 389 27.01 7.35 -13.54
C PRO A 389 26.76 6.51 -12.28
N LYS A 390 26.00 5.42 -12.45
CA LYS A 390 25.81 4.44 -11.39
C LYS A 390 27.04 3.54 -11.28
N ARG A 391 27.37 3.15 -10.05
CA ARG A 391 28.43 2.16 -9.77
C ARG A 391 27.98 0.77 -10.24
N VAL A 392 28.96 -0.06 -10.62
CA VAL A 392 28.74 -1.38 -11.25
C VAL A 392 28.02 -2.35 -10.31
N ASP A 393 28.22 -2.18 -9.01
CA ASP A 393 27.62 -2.96 -7.92
C ASP A 393 26.35 -2.32 -7.33
N ALA A 394 25.71 -1.40 -8.06
CA ALA A 394 24.53 -0.68 -7.59
C ALA A 394 23.41 -1.67 -7.17
N PRO A 395 22.92 -1.58 -5.92
CA PRO A 395 21.82 -2.42 -5.47
C PRO A 395 20.54 -2.03 -6.21
N THR A 396 19.81 -3.05 -6.64
CA THR A 396 18.42 -2.96 -7.08
C THR A 396 17.51 -3.64 -6.06
N LEU A 397 16.21 -3.32 -6.08
CA LEU A 397 15.19 -4.04 -5.28
C LEU A 397 15.34 -5.58 -5.41
N ALA A 398 15.61 -6.07 -6.62
CA ALA A 398 15.80 -7.50 -6.88
C ALA A 398 17.04 -8.07 -6.16
N THR A 399 18.17 -7.36 -6.21
CA THR A 399 19.40 -7.81 -5.55
C THR A 399 19.30 -7.77 -4.03
N ILE A 400 18.57 -6.80 -3.46
CA ILE A 400 18.35 -6.73 -2.01
C ILE A 400 17.44 -7.86 -1.54
N ALA A 401 16.37 -8.14 -2.28
CA ALA A 401 15.48 -9.26 -1.97
C ALA A 401 16.23 -10.59 -1.99
N LEU A 402 17.12 -10.79 -2.96
CA LEU A 402 17.95 -11.99 -3.06
C LEU A 402 18.94 -12.08 -1.88
N ALA A 403 19.65 -10.99 -1.56
CA ALA A 403 20.59 -10.95 -0.43
C ALA A 403 19.89 -11.18 0.92
N ALA A 404 18.64 -10.70 1.08
CA ALA A 404 17.84 -10.93 2.28
C ALA A 404 17.40 -12.39 2.40
N ALA A 405 17.03 -13.03 1.29
CA ALA A 405 16.70 -14.45 1.25
C ALA A 405 17.91 -15.33 1.60
N ASP A 406 19.10 -15.01 1.07
CA ASP A 406 20.34 -15.71 1.41
C ASP A 406 20.72 -15.53 2.89
N ALA A 407 20.60 -14.32 3.43
CA ALA A 407 20.87 -14.06 4.85
C ALA A 407 19.91 -14.84 5.77
N ALA A 408 18.62 -14.93 5.39
CA ALA A 408 17.63 -15.73 6.12
C ALA A 408 17.93 -17.24 6.03
N ALA A 409 18.40 -17.72 4.87
CA ALA A 409 18.82 -19.11 4.69
C ALA A 409 20.02 -19.45 5.57
N VAL A 410 21.04 -18.58 5.64
CA VAL A 410 22.22 -18.76 6.50
C VAL A 410 21.84 -18.72 7.99
N ALA A 411 20.98 -17.78 8.41
CA ALA A 411 20.50 -17.72 9.79
C ALA A 411 19.74 -18.98 10.21
N ASN A 412 18.95 -19.58 9.31
CA ASN A 412 18.26 -20.84 9.57
C ASN A 412 19.19 -22.06 9.62
N ILE A 413 20.32 -22.03 8.91
CA ILE A 413 21.34 -23.09 8.96
C ILE A 413 22.20 -23.00 10.23
N ALA A 414 22.39 -21.81 10.80
CA ALA A 414 23.23 -21.59 11.98
C ALA A 414 22.53 -21.87 13.33
N LEU A 415 21.20 -21.95 13.37
CA LEU A 415 20.44 -22.12 14.62
C LEU A 415 20.34 -23.55 15.22
N PRO A 416 20.58 -24.69 14.52
CA PRO A 416 20.51 -26.01 15.14
C PRO A 416 21.79 -26.48 15.87
N SER A 417 22.87 -25.69 15.94
CA SER A 417 24.18 -26.18 16.41
C SER A 417 24.77 -25.53 17.67
N LEU A 418 24.04 -24.69 18.40
CA LEU A 418 24.54 -24.05 19.64
C LEU A 418 23.59 -24.22 20.84
N LEU A 419 23.43 -25.46 21.30
CA LEU A 419 22.94 -25.75 22.66
C LEU A 419 23.99 -26.60 23.41
N PRO A 420 24.68 -26.07 24.44
CA PRO A 420 25.32 -26.88 25.45
C PRO A 420 24.56 -26.82 26.79
N LEU A 421 24.15 -28.00 27.25
CA LEU A 421 24.51 -28.57 28.55
C LEU A 421 24.46 -27.65 29.79
N ILE A 422 23.30 -27.52 30.43
CA ILE A 422 23.18 -27.30 31.88
C ILE A 422 22.08 -28.23 32.40
N GLY A 423 22.44 -29.15 33.28
CA GLY A 423 21.57 -30.19 33.81
C GLY A 423 20.81 -29.80 35.08
N GLY A 424 19.88 -30.68 35.46
CA GLY A 424 19.58 -30.94 36.87
C GLY A 424 18.10 -30.94 37.26
N ALA A 425 17.59 -32.16 37.49
CA ALA A 425 16.58 -32.55 38.49
C ALA A 425 15.11 -32.71 38.03
N GLY A 426 14.73 -34.00 37.94
CA GLY A 426 13.53 -34.53 38.60
C GLY A 426 12.17 -34.35 37.92
N GLY A 427 11.70 -35.39 37.22
CA GLY A 427 10.30 -35.48 36.82
C GLY A 427 9.98 -36.73 36.03
N MET A 428 9.13 -37.60 36.60
CA MET A 428 8.70 -38.91 36.08
C MET A 428 8.11 -38.90 34.66
N PRO A 429 8.25 -40.01 33.89
CA PRO A 429 7.61 -40.17 32.60
C PRO A 429 6.14 -40.66 32.73
N PRO A 430 5.20 -40.19 31.90
CA PRO A 430 3.87 -40.79 31.76
C PRO A 430 3.89 -42.02 30.83
N PRO A 431 2.90 -42.92 30.94
CA PRO A 431 2.95 -44.26 30.36
C PRO A 431 2.65 -44.28 28.85
N GLN A 432 3.35 -45.18 28.15
CA GLN A 432 3.10 -45.56 26.77
C GLN A 432 1.72 -46.20 26.63
N GLN A 433 0.85 -45.62 25.80
CA GLN A 433 -0.28 -46.33 25.23
C GLN A 433 0.15 -46.96 23.90
N GLN A 434 0.13 -48.29 23.88
CA GLN A 434 0.16 -49.11 22.68
C GLN A 434 -1.09 -48.81 21.84
N GLN A 435 -0.91 -48.50 20.56
CA GLN A 435 -1.99 -48.53 19.59
C GLN A 435 -1.75 -49.67 18.62
N GLU A 436 -2.67 -50.63 18.69
CA GLU A 436 -2.71 -51.88 17.96
C GLU A 436 -2.88 -51.65 16.46
N GLN A 437 -2.11 -52.45 15.72
CA GLN A 437 -2.08 -52.59 14.29
C GLN A 437 -3.25 -53.50 13.88
N TYR A 438 -4.33 -52.92 13.34
CA TYR A 438 -5.48 -53.69 12.85
C TYR A 438 -5.51 -53.70 11.32
N VAL A 439 -5.39 -54.89 10.74
CA VAL A 439 -5.57 -55.20 9.31
C VAL A 439 -6.87 -55.95 9.14
N PRO A 440 -7.74 -55.53 8.21
CA PRO A 440 -8.59 -56.47 7.48
C PRO A 440 -8.48 -56.19 5.97
N GLY A 441 -8.33 -57.17 5.07
CA GLY A 441 -9.01 -58.45 5.02
C GLY A 441 -9.83 -58.47 3.72
N SER A 442 -9.26 -59.05 2.67
CA SER A 442 -9.80 -59.15 1.31
C SER A 442 -11.07 -60.01 1.25
N VAL A 443 -12.13 -59.53 0.57
CA VAL A 443 -13.26 -60.37 0.13
C VAL A 443 -13.75 -59.87 -1.24
N ALA A 444 -13.57 -60.71 -2.27
CA ALA A 444 -14.34 -60.65 -3.53
C ALA A 444 -15.72 -61.30 -3.29
N PRO A 445 -16.80 -60.95 -4.03
CA PRO A 445 -17.02 -61.55 -5.35
C PRO A 445 -17.92 -60.74 -6.32
N GLY A 446 -18.10 -61.25 -7.55
CA GLY A 446 -19.44 -61.31 -8.13
C GLY A 446 -19.66 -60.67 -9.50
N GLU A 447 -19.76 -61.53 -10.51
CA GLU A 447 -20.16 -61.28 -11.89
C GLU A 447 -21.62 -60.78 -12.03
N GLY A 448 -21.92 -60.00 -13.08
CA GLY A 448 -23.29 -59.63 -13.45
C GLY A 448 -23.40 -58.94 -14.82
N ARG A 449 -23.97 -59.66 -15.79
CA ARG A 449 -24.20 -59.35 -17.22
C ARG A 449 -24.93 -58.01 -17.53
N GLY A 450 -24.68 -57.47 -18.74
CA GLY A 450 -25.39 -56.36 -19.43
C GLY A 450 -26.81 -56.69 -19.95
N PRO A 451 -27.36 -56.12 -21.07
CA PRO A 451 -26.73 -55.37 -22.17
C PRO A 451 -27.61 -54.19 -22.76
N TYR A 452 -27.41 -53.87 -24.06
CA TYR A 452 -27.97 -52.85 -25.01
C TYR A 452 -27.10 -51.58 -25.18
N GLY A 453 -26.69 -51.09 -26.35
CA GLY A 453 -26.87 -51.48 -27.76
C GLY A 453 -26.74 -50.25 -28.69
N ALA A 454 -26.10 -50.44 -29.86
CA ALA A 454 -26.35 -49.77 -31.16
C ALA A 454 -25.58 -48.48 -31.62
N LEU A 455 -24.76 -48.72 -32.68
CA LEU A 455 -24.75 -48.12 -34.04
C LEU A 455 -23.87 -46.91 -34.44
N LEU A 456 -23.01 -47.21 -35.42
CA LEU A 456 -22.32 -46.46 -36.51
C LEU A 456 -23.29 -45.62 -37.41
N PRO A 457 -22.88 -44.80 -38.44
CA PRO A 457 -21.73 -44.99 -39.35
C PRO A 457 -21.00 -43.74 -39.98
N GLN A 458 -20.01 -44.09 -40.82
CA GLN A 458 -19.13 -43.34 -41.74
C GLN A 458 -19.76 -42.36 -42.77
N GLN A 459 -18.92 -41.43 -43.27
CA GLN A 459 -18.68 -41.02 -44.69
C GLN A 459 -17.53 -39.97 -44.68
N GLY A 460 -16.61 -39.75 -45.64
CA GLY A 460 -16.42 -40.10 -47.05
C GLY A 460 -16.01 -38.83 -47.84
N TYR A 461 -15.02 -38.94 -48.75
CA TYR A 461 -14.62 -38.03 -49.86
C TYR A 461 -13.31 -37.18 -49.81
N GLN A 462 -12.46 -37.49 -50.81
CA GLN A 462 -11.33 -36.75 -51.44
C GLN A 462 -11.88 -35.92 -52.65
N PRO A 463 -11.15 -35.03 -53.41
CA PRO A 463 -9.91 -35.39 -54.15
C PRO A 463 -8.89 -34.27 -54.61
N SER A 464 -7.69 -34.76 -54.97
CA SER A 464 -6.76 -34.45 -56.12
C SER A 464 -6.25 -33.05 -56.51
N GLY A 465 -4.93 -32.97 -56.85
CA GLY A 465 -4.41 -32.13 -57.95
C GLY A 465 -2.88 -31.80 -58.06
N GLY A 466 -2.02 -32.75 -58.50
CA GLY A 466 -0.75 -32.64 -59.31
C GLY A 466 0.39 -31.63 -58.98
N PRO A 467 1.53 -31.57 -59.75
CA PRO A 467 2.16 -32.50 -60.71
C PRO A 467 3.67 -32.82 -60.37
N PRO A 468 4.44 -33.59 -61.19
CA PRO A 468 5.63 -34.34 -60.77
C PRO A 468 7.00 -33.72 -61.14
N SER A 469 8.07 -34.15 -60.47
CA SER A 469 9.46 -34.05 -60.97
C SER A 469 10.30 -35.26 -60.53
N PRO A 470 11.33 -35.65 -61.31
CA PRO A 470 11.97 -36.96 -61.22
C PRO A 470 13.39 -36.91 -60.64
N TYR A 471 13.92 -38.10 -60.35
CA TYR A 471 15.29 -38.45 -59.95
C TYR A 471 15.67 -38.27 -58.48
N GLY A 472 15.94 -39.40 -57.83
CA GLY A 472 16.59 -39.46 -56.53
C GLY A 472 16.39 -40.80 -55.83
N SER A 473 17.00 -41.85 -56.38
CA SER A 473 17.07 -43.18 -55.77
C SER A 473 17.80 -43.10 -54.42
N GLY A 474 17.04 -43.09 -53.33
CA GLY A 474 17.51 -43.20 -51.96
C GLY A 474 16.48 -43.96 -51.13
N ALA A 475 16.92 -44.99 -50.43
CA ALA A 475 16.08 -45.92 -49.68
C ALA A 475 15.11 -45.22 -48.70
N PRO A 476 13.86 -45.71 -48.54
CA PRO A 476 12.90 -45.10 -47.62
C PRO A 476 13.29 -45.38 -46.16
N PRO A 477 13.40 -44.36 -45.29
CA PRO A 477 13.42 -44.58 -43.85
C PRO A 477 12.01 -44.97 -43.39
N SER A 478 11.95 -46.10 -42.70
CA SER A 478 10.78 -46.63 -42.01
C SER A 478 10.20 -45.58 -41.05
N TYR A 479 9.10 -44.94 -41.44
CA TYR A 479 8.25 -44.13 -40.57
C TYR A 479 7.12 -45.02 -40.04
N GLY A 480 7.05 -45.22 -38.73
CA GLY A 480 5.94 -45.98 -38.14
C GLY A 480 6.10 -46.41 -36.70
N GLY A 481 6.69 -45.57 -35.84
CA GLY A 481 6.56 -45.72 -34.39
C GLY A 481 5.62 -44.63 -33.87
N PRO A 482 4.52 -44.95 -33.15
CA PRO A 482 3.81 -43.92 -32.39
C PRO A 482 4.82 -43.24 -31.44
N PRO A 483 4.74 -41.91 -31.25
CA PRO A 483 5.63 -41.24 -30.31
C PRO A 483 5.52 -41.93 -28.96
N PRO A 484 6.64 -42.24 -28.28
CA PRO A 484 6.58 -42.85 -26.96
C PRO A 484 5.72 -41.93 -26.08
N SER A 485 4.64 -42.49 -25.50
CA SER A 485 3.82 -41.79 -24.52
C SER A 485 4.76 -41.13 -23.53
N ALA A 486 4.76 -39.80 -23.51
CA ALA A 486 5.62 -39.01 -22.66
C ALA A 486 5.45 -39.55 -21.23
N ALA A 487 6.56 -39.98 -20.63
CA ALA A 487 6.56 -40.44 -19.24
C ALA A 487 5.86 -39.36 -18.38
N PRO A 488 5.05 -39.76 -17.37
CA PRO A 488 4.38 -38.80 -16.50
C PRO A 488 5.41 -37.81 -15.96
N GLN A 489 5.24 -36.52 -16.27
CA GLN A 489 6.15 -35.52 -15.72
C GLN A 489 6.02 -35.54 -14.18
N PRO A 490 7.14 -35.50 -13.44
CA PRO A 490 7.09 -35.45 -11.99
C PRO A 490 6.27 -34.24 -11.55
N PRO A 491 5.47 -34.35 -10.47
CA PRO A 491 4.67 -33.23 -9.96
C PRO A 491 5.60 -32.05 -9.64
N VAL A 492 5.26 -30.88 -10.18
CA VAL A 492 6.01 -29.65 -9.95
C VAL A 492 5.86 -29.27 -8.49
N GLN A 493 6.97 -29.29 -7.74
CA GLN A 493 7.00 -28.83 -6.35
C GLN A 493 7.29 -27.33 -6.34
N LEU A 494 6.34 -26.53 -5.86
CA LEU A 494 6.51 -25.09 -5.70
C LEU A 494 7.31 -24.79 -4.42
N PRO A 495 8.18 -23.76 -4.42
CA PRO A 495 8.98 -23.41 -3.25
C PRO A 495 8.14 -22.77 -2.14
N GLY A 496 8.66 -22.78 -0.91
CA GLY A 496 8.12 -22.01 0.21
C GLY A 496 6.76 -22.50 0.72
N GLN A 497 5.90 -21.57 1.14
CA GLN A 497 4.56 -21.88 1.67
C GLN A 497 3.65 -22.54 0.62
N LEU A 498 3.89 -22.26 -0.66
CA LEU A 498 3.12 -22.86 -1.75
C LEU A 498 3.35 -24.38 -1.86
N GLY A 499 4.51 -24.87 -1.41
CA GLY A 499 4.81 -26.30 -1.34
C GLY A 499 3.95 -27.08 -0.35
N ALA A 500 3.30 -26.39 0.60
CA ALA A 500 2.37 -27.00 1.56
C ALA A 500 0.93 -27.14 1.02
N LEU A 501 0.61 -26.51 -0.12
CA LEU A 501 -0.72 -26.62 -0.73
C LEU A 501 -0.95 -28.02 -1.33
N PRO A 502 -2.20 -28.47 -1.49
CA PRO A 502 -2.48 -29.73 -2.19
C PRO A 502 -1.87 -29.75 -3.60
N PRO A 503 -1.32 -30.89 -4.08
CA PRO A 503 -0.63 -30.97 -5.38
C PRO A 503 -1.46 -30.48 -6.57
N VAL A 504 -2.79 -30.65 -6.53
CA VAL A 504 -3.70 -30.17 -7.58
C VAL A 504 -3.73 -28.63 -7.62
N VAL A 505 -3.73 -27.99 -6.45
CA VAL A 505 -3.66 -26.52 -6.33
C VAL A 505 -2.30 -26.01 -6.81
N GLN A 506 -1.21 -26.70 -6.46
CA GLN A 506 0.13 -26.37 -6.94
C GLN A 506 0.23 -26.45 -8.47
N GLY A 507 -0.34 -27.52 -9.06
CA GLY A 507 -0.40 -27.70 -10.51
C GLY A 507 -1.17 -26.58 -11.22
N GLU A 508 -2.28 -26.11 -10.63
CA GLU A 508 -3.05 -25.01 -11.21
C GLU A 508 -2.32 -23.66 -11.09
N ILE A 509 -1.60 -23.41 -9.98
CA ILE A 509 -0.75 -22.23 -9.84
C ILE A 509 0.36 -22.24 -10.90
N ASP A 510 1.05 -23.36 -11.10
CA ASP A 510 2.09 -23.50 -12.13
C ASP A 510 1.52 -23.30 -13.55
N SER A 511 0.34 -23.87 -13.82
CA SER A 511 -0.40 -23.67 -15.08
C SER A 511 -0.67 -22.18 -15.36
N ILE A 512 -1.13 -21.43 -14.34
CA ILE A 512 -1.40 -19.99 -14.45
C ILE A 512 -0.10 -19.19 -14.65
N LEU A 513 0.97 -19.52 -13.91
CA LEU A 513 2.27 -18.85 -14.05
C LEU A 513 2.86 -19.05 -15.45
N ARG A 514 2.80 -20.27 -15.98
CA ARG A 514 3.23 -20.58 -17.36
C ARG A 514 2.38 -19.87 -18.40
N ARG A 515 1.06 -19.85 -18.22
CA ARG A 515 0.12 -19.21 -19.15
C ARG A 515 0.38 -17.71 -19.31
N TRP A 516 0.70 -17.02 -18.22
CA TRP A 516 0.84 -15.56 -18.20
C TRP A 516 2.30 -15.06 -18.25
N GLY A 517 3.27 -15.96 -18.46
CA GLY A 517 4.60 -15.62 -18.98
C GLY A 517 5.35 -14.51 -18.24
N GLY A 518 5.37 -14.55 -16.89
CA GLY A 518 6.10 -13.59 -16.06
C GLY A 518 5.34 -12.33 -15.66
N LEU A 519 4.12 -12.11 -16.16
CA LEU A 519 3.22 -11.06 -15.63
C LEU A 519 2.75 -11.38 -14.21
N LEU A 520 2.71 -12.67 -13.89
CA LEU A 520 2.46 -13.17 -12.55
C LEU A 520 3.73 -13.81 -12.02
N LYS A 521 3.98 -13.59 -10.73
CA LYS A 521 5.09 -14.16 -9.98
C LYS A 521 4.55 -14.96 -8.80
N LEU A 522 5.39 -15.84 -8.24
CA LEU A 522 5.05 -16.65 -7.07
C LEU A 522 4.60 -15.79 -5.87
N GLU A 523 5.22 -14.63 -5.67
CA GLU A 523 4.87 -13.65 -4.62
C GLU A 523 3.40 -13.19 -4.65
N HIS A 524 2.71 -13.31 -5.79
CA HIS A 524 1.28 -12.97 -5.87
C HIS A 524 0.36 -14.03 -5.25
N PHE A 525 0.87 -15.25 -5.05
CA PHE A 525 0.14 -16.39 -4.47
C PHE A 525 0.53 -16.68 -3.02
N GLU A 526 1.61 -16.05 -2.51
CA GLU A 526 2.13 -16.24 -1.16
C GLU A 526 1.47 -15.36 -0.09
N GLY A 527 1.60 -15.79 1.18
CA GLY A 527 1.01 -15.10 2.33
C GLY A 527 -0.50 -15.26 2.37
N ARG A 528 -1.23 -14.14 2.37
CA ARG A 528 -2.69 -14.14 2.61
C ARG A 528 -3.52 -14.98 1.61
N PRO A 529 -3.24 -14.99 0.29
CA PRO A 529 -3.92 -15.90 -0.64
C PRO A 529 -3.70 -17.38 -0.30
N CYS A 530 -2.47 -17.76 0.09
CA CYS A 530 -2.12 -19.12 0.52
C CYS A 530 -2.93 -19.54 1.76
N ASP A 531 -2.99 -18.67 2.77
CA ASP A 531 -3.80 -18.91 3.98
C ASP A 531 -5.28 -19.16 3.65
N ILE A 532 -5.84 -18.37 2.72
CA ILE A 532 -7.23 -18.52 2.30
C ILE A 532 -7.43 -19.82 1.52
N MET A 533 -6.49 -20.23 0.66
CA MET A 533 -6.58 -21.50 -0.07
C MET A 533 -6.60 -22.70 0.88
N HIS A 534 -5.78 -22.68 1.94
CA HIS A 534 -5.86 -23.69 3.00
C HIS A 534 -7.23 -23.71 3.70
N ALA A 535 -7.79 -22.54 4.01
CA ALA A 535 -9.07 -22.43 4.71
C ALA A 535 -10.26 -22.91 3.85
N ILE A 536 -10.32 -22.55 2.57
CA ILE A 536 -11.46 -22.87 1.70
C ILE A 536 -11.40 -24.30 1.13
N GLY A 537 -10.24 -24.95 1.22
CA GLY A 537 -10.02 -26.32 0.77
C GLY A 537 -9.68 -26.42 -0.73
N GLU A 538 -9.26 -27.61 -1.13
CA GLU A 538 -8.69 -27.89 -2.45
C GLU A 538 -9.63 -27.54 -3.61
N ASN A 539 -10.84 -28.11 -3.64
CA ASN A 539 -11.78 -27.92 -4.74
C ASN A 539 -12.21 -26.45 -4.94
N ALA A 540 -12.42 -25.71 -3.85
CA ALA A 540 -12.78 -24.29 -3.92
C ALA A 540 -11.60 -23.43 -4.38
N SER A 541 -10.38 -23.77 -3.95
CA SER A 541 -9.16 -23.11 -4.38
C SER A 541 -8.92 -23.27 -5.87
N VAL A 542 -9.08 -24.48 -6.42
CA VAL A 542 -8.94 -24.73 -7.87
C VAL A 542 -9.94 -23.91 -8.66
N ARG A 543 -11.22 -23.88 -8.28
CA ARG A 543 -12.25 -23.06 -8.97
C ARG A 543 -11.94 -21.56 -8.92
N ALA A 544 -11.45 -21.07 -7.78
CA ALA A 544 -11.04 -19.68 -7.63
C ALA A 544 -9.83 -19.34 -8.51
N LEU A 545 -8.86 -20.25 -8.61
CA LEU A 545 -7.69 -20.12 -9.46
C LEU A 545 -8.06 -20.19 -10.94
N GLU A 546 -8.99 -21.04 -11.35
CA GLU A 546 -9.53 -21.05 -12.72
C GLU A 546 -10.22 -19.72 -13.08
N ASP A 547 -11.06 -19.17 -12.18
CA ASP A 547 -11.72 -17.87 -12.39
C ASP A 547 -10.67 -16.74 -12.47
N PHE A 548 -9.65 -16.78 -11.62
CA PHE A 548 -8.52 -15.86 -11.68
C PHE A 548 -7.75 -15.98 -13.01
N GLY A 549 -7.41 -17.20 -13.42
CA GLY A 549 -6.62 -17.52 -14.62
C GLY A 549 -7.32 -17.25 -15.95
N ARG A 550 -8.64 -16.99 -15.96
CA ARG A 550 -9.40 -16.55 -17.14
C ARG A 550 -9.28 -15.03 -17.41
N ASN A 551 -8.85 -14.25 -16.43
CA ASN A 551 -8.79 -12.80 -16.53
C ASN A 551 -7.37 -12.33 -16.85
N ASP A 552 -7.22 -11.31 -17.71
CA ASP A 552 -5.92 -10.76 -18.09
C ASP A 552 -5.28 -9.98 -16.92
N PRO A 553 -4.10 -10.41 -16.41
CA PRO A 553 -3.41 -9.72 -15.32
C PRO A 553 -3.04 -8.27 -15.66
N LYS A 554 -2.89 -7.89 -16.94
CA LYS A 554 -2.62 -6.49 -17.33
C LYS A 554 -3.78 -5.54 -17.04
N SER A 555 -5.00 -6.06 -17.00
CA SER A 555 -6.20 -5.28 -16.65
C SER A 555 -6.36 -5.09 -15.13
N MET A 556 -5.60 -5.84 -14.33
CA MET A 556 -5.74 -5.83 -12.88
C MET A 556 -4.87 -4.73 -12.28
N ARG A 557 -5.47 -3.89 -11.43
CA ARG A 557 -4.72 -2.90 -10.64
C ARG A 557 -3.78 -3.55 -9.62
N SER A 558 -4.14 -4.73 -9.13
CA SER A 558 -3.33 -5.56 -8.22
C SER A 558 -3.73 -7.02 -8.38
N PRO A 559 -2.86 -7.90 -8.93
CA PRO A 559 -3.15 -9.32 -9.10
C PRO A 559 -3.49 -10.02 -7.78
N THR A 560 -2.73 -9.75 -6.72
CA THR A 560 -2.96 -10.33 -5.38
C THR A 560 -4.33 -9.95 -4.82
N ALA A 561 -4.74 -8.68 -4.93
CA ALA A 561 -6.05 -8.26 -4.44
C ALA A 561 -7.21 -8.88 -5.23
N TYR A 562 -7.03 -9.04 -6.55
CA TYR A 562 -8.02 -9.68 -7.42
C TYR A 562 -8.14 -11.18 -7.10
N LEU A 563 -7.01 -11.88 -6.92
CA LEU A 563 -6.97 -13.27 -6.50
C LEU A 563 -7.68 -13.49 -5.16
N ILE A 564 -7.43 -12.63 -4.16
CA ILE A 564 -8.14 -12.68 -2.87
C ILE A 564 -9.66 -12.50 -3.08
N GLY A 565 -10.07 -11.65 -4.01
CA GLY A 565 -11.47 -11.48 -4.41
C GLY A 565 -12.09 -12.77 -4.96
N CYS A 566 -11.39 -13.44 -5.88
CA CYS A 566 -11.79 -14.75 -6.41
C CYS A 566 -11.87 -15.78 -5.29
N LEU A 567 -10.85 -15.91 -4.44
CA LEU A 567 -10.83 -16.88 -3.34
C LEU A 567 -12.00 -16.67 -2.35
N LYS A 568 -12.32 -15.43 -2.00
CA LYS A 568 -13.47 -15.13 -1.12
C LYS A 568 -14.81 -15.45 -1.74
N LYS A 569 -14.95 -15.27 -3.06
CA LYS A 569 -16.19 -15.60 -3.80
C LYS A 569 -16.52 -17.09 -3.70
N PHE A 570 -15.51 -17.96 -3.74
CA PHE A 570 -15.69 -19.42 -3.64
C PHE A 570 -15.56 -19.97 -2.21
N GLY A 571 -14.98 -19.20 -1.28
CA GLY A 571 -14.93 -19.55 0.13
C GLY A 571 -16.27 -19.45 0.87
N GLY A 572 -17.22 -18.67 0.33
CA GLY A 572 -18.56 -18.51 0.91
C GLY A 572 -19.50 -19.69 0.70
N ASP A 573 -19.15 -20.66 -0.14
CA ASP A 573 -19.98 -21.85 -0.43
C ASP A 573 -19.82 -22.97 0.61
N ARG A 574 -18.90 -22.81 1.58
CA ARG A 574 -18.75 -23.73 2.71
C ARG A 574 -19.76 -23.37 3.81
N GLU A 575 -20.81 -24.18 3.87
CA GLU A 575 -21.68 -24.38 5.05
C GLU A 575 -22.64 -23.25 5.45
N ASP A 576 -23.60 -22.94 4.58
CA ASP A 576 -24.93 -22.51 5.02
C ASP A 576 -25.96 -23.65 4.84
N GLY A 577 -25.65 -24.78 5.47
CA GLY A 577 -26.69 -25.67 6.01
C GLY A 577 -27.28 -25.04 7.27
N GLY A 578 -27.93 -23.87 7.15
CA GLY A 578 -28.31 -23.12 8.35
C GLY A 578 -28.84 -21.72 8.15
N GLY A 579 -29.65 -21.49 7.12
CA GLY A 579 -30.65 -20.42 7.05
C GLY A 579 -30.34 -19.07 7.70
N ARG A 580 -29.86 -18.11 6.90
CA ARG A 580 -30.47 -16.76 6.79
C ARG A 580 -29.92 -16.07 5.55
N SER A 581 -30.63 -16.30 4.46
CA SER A 581 -30.50 -15.57 3.19
C SER A 581 -30.54 -14.05 3.46
N ARG A 582 -29.38 -13.39 3.41
CA ARG A 582 -29.29 -11.93 3.40
C ARG A 582 -29.11 -11.50 1.95
N GLY A 583 -30.18 -10.95 1.40
CA GLY A 583 -30.38 -10.67 -0.02
C GLY A 583 -29.19 -9.99 -0.71
N GLY A 584 -28.61 -10.73 -1.66
CA GLY A 584 -27.76 -10.18 -2.70
C GLY A 584 -28.61 -9.36 -3.67
N ARG A 585 -28.44 -8.03 -3.63
CA ARG A 585 -28.99 -7.10 -4.62
C ARG A 585 -27.91 -6.79 -5.66
N GLY A 586 -27.63 -7.76 -6.54
CA GLY A 586 -27.01 -7.55 -7.85
C GLY A 586 -28.14 -7.49 -8.88
N GLY A 587 -28.25 -6.48 -9.72
CA GLY A 587 -27.31 -6.21 -10.80
C GLY A 587 -28.06 -6.42 -12.11
N GLY A 588 -29.09 -5.60 -12.36
CA GLY A 588 -29.86 -5.65 -13.59
C GLY A 588 -29.02 -5.17 -14.78
N ARG A 589 -28.57 -6.11 -15.61
CA ARG A 589 -28.23 -5.84 -17.01
C ARG A 589 -29.54 -5.62 -17.77
N GLY A 590 -29.77 -4.39 -18.20
CA GLY A 590 -30.83 -4.08 -19.15
C GLY A 590 -30.34 -4.39 -20.56
N ASP A 591 -30.67 -5.58 -21.06
CA ASP A 591 -30.88 -5.77 -22.49
C ASP A 591 -32.25 -5.17 -22.81
N ARG A 592 -32.25 -4.18 -23.70
CA ARG A 592 -33.43 -3.44 -24.14
C ARG A 592 -33.51 -3.56 -25.65
N ASP A 593 -34.08 -4.67 -26.11
CA ASP A 593 -34.59 -4.83 -27.46
C ASP A 593 -35.99 -5.43 -27.40
N GLY A 594 -36.85 -4.96 -28.31
CA GLY A 594 -38.07 -5.67 -28.68
C GLY A 594 -39.35 -5.17 -28.02
N GLY A 595 -40.16 -4.47 -28.79
CA GLY A 595 -41.50 -4.03 -28.40
C GLY A 595 -42.52 -5.15 -28.28
N GLY A 596 -43.73 -4.80 -27.86
CA GLY A 596 -44.83 -5.75 -27.84
C GLY A 596 -46.04 -5.23 -27.09
N ARG A 597 -47.02 -4.72 -27.84
CA ARG A 597 -48.38 -4.45 -27.37
C ARG A 597 -48.99 -5.73 -26.77
N GLY A 598 -49.72 -5.60 -25.67
CA GLY A 598 -50.48 -6.72 -25.10
C GLY A 598 -51.47 -6.28 -24.04
N ARG A 599 -52.70 -5.98 -24.47
CA ARG A 599 -53.89 -5.88 -23.61
C ARG A 599 -54.25 -7.28 -23.08
N GLY A 600 -54.82 -7.36 -21.88
CA GLY A 600 -55.50 -8.55 -21.34
C GLY A 600 -55.28 -8.66 -19.83
N ARG A 601 -56.16 -8.14 -18.96
CA ARG A 601 -57.53 -8.57 -18.62
C ARG A 601 -57.56 -9.87 -17.82
N GLY A 602 -58.03 -9.78 -16.57
CA GLY A 602 -58.54 -10.87 -15.72
C GLY A 602 -57.56 -11.29 -14.61
N GLY A 603 -57.92 -11.40 -13.34
CA GLY A 603 -59.23 -11.28 -12.68
C GLY A 603 -59.14 -11.75 -11.22
N GLY A 604 -60.13 -11.33 -10.42
CA GLY A 604 -60.50 -11.92 -9.12
C GLY A 604 -59.71 -11.42 -7.90
N GLY A 605 -60.31 -10.90 -6.84
CA GLY A 605 -61.72 -10.69 -6.49
C GLY A 605 -61.73 -10.00 -5.13
N ARG A 606 -62.41 -8.86 -5.02
CA ARG A 606 -62.65 -8.18 -3.75
C ARG A 606 -63.94 -8.69 -3.12
N GLY A 607 -63.93 -8.72 -1.79
CA GLY A 607 -65.09 -9.04 -0.97
C GLY A 607 -66.20 -7.99 -1.01
N ARG A 608 -67.38 -8.51 -0.67
CA ARG A 608 -68.49 -7.96 0.13
C ARG A 608 -68.86 -6.47 0.05
N GLY A 609 -70.17 -6.29 -0.18
CA GLY A 609 -71.00 -5.16 0.25
C GLY A 609 -71.07 -4.08 -0.81
N GLY A 610 -72.23 -3.65 -1.32
CA GLY A 610 -73.58 -3.70 -0.82
C GLY A 610 -74.21 -2.33 -1.12
N ARG A 611 -75.41 -2.35 -1.71
CA ARG A 611 -76.35 -1.22 -1.92
C ARG A 611 -76.06 -0.21 -3.05
N SER A 612 -76.93 -0.29 -4.06
CA SER A 612 -77.32 0.76 -5.03
C SER A 612 -77.90 2.01 -4.32
N PRO A 613 -78.07 3.18 -4.99
CA PRO A 613 -78.98 3.35 -6.13
C PRO A 613 -78.46 4.27 -7.27
N PRO A 614 -79.19 4.38 -8.40
CA PRO A 614 -78.70 4.94 -9.66
C PRO A 614 -78.99 6.43 -9.80
N ARG A 615 -78.18 7.16 -10.57
CA ARG A 615 -78.63 8.39 -11.23
C ARG A 615 -77.97 8.58 -12.59
N ASN A 616 -78.84 8.92 -13.53
CA ASN A 616 -78.69 9.11 -14.95
C ASN A 616 -77.87 10.36 -15.32
N TYR A 617 -77.21 10.25 -16.48
CA TYR A 617 -76.95 11.25 -17.53
C TYR A 617 -76.56 12.70 -17.15
N ALA A 618 -75.29 13.04 -17.47
CA ALA A 618 -74.81 14.07 -18.43
C ALA A 618 -75.48 15.46 -18.54
N PRO A 619 -74.86 16.48 -19.19
CA PRO A 619 -73.45 16.67 -19.57
C PRO A 619 -72.86 18.01 -19.07
N TYR A 620 -71.53 18.08 -18.94
CA TYR A 620 -70.64 19.14 -19.46
C TYR A 620 -69.19 18.68 -19.35
#